data_AF-A0AAD1D264-F1
#
_entry.id   AF-A0AAD1D264-F1
#
_cell.length_a   1.000
_cell.length_b   1.000
_cell.length_c   1.000
_cell.angle_alpha   90.00
_cell.angle_beta   90.00
_cell.angle_gamma   90.00
#
_symmetry.space_group_name_H-M   'P 1'
#
loop_
_entity.id
_entity.type
_entity.pdbx_description
1 polymer ?
#
loop_
_entity_poly.entity_id
_entity_poly.type
_entity_poly.pdbx_seq_one_letter_code
_entity_poly.pdbx_strand_id
1 'polypeptide(L)'
;MRDDVKQRMFAADPNMPIGLAVGLRADGIDIAVNSIRQQTFDPDCFRELGINVDSKALVVVKSSQHFRALFDPIARTALYCDAPGSLCMDFAKLPYSGIRLTRSNAGYHSDQPVRRVTGAIASRSKE
;
A
#
# COMPACT_ATOMS: atom_id res chain seq x y z
N MET A 1 0.16 22.53 11.38
CA MET A 1 -0.87 21.46 11.20
C MET A 1 -1.92 22.00 10.25
N ARG A 2 -2.38 21.19 9.31
CA ARG A 2 -3.33 21.55 8.24
C ARG A 2 -4.52 20.60 8.25
N ASP A 3 -5.69 21.04 7.84
CA ASP A 3 -6.92 20.24 7.74
C ASP A 3 -7.52 20.25 6.32
N ASP A 4 -6.86 20.93 5.39
CA ASP A 4 -7.29 21.17 4.01
C ASP A 4 -6.54 20.31 2.98
N VAL A 5 -5.56 19.52 3.41
CA VAL A 5 -4.73 18.70 2.53
C VAL A 5 -5.55 17.57 1.89
N LYS A 6 -5.37 17.41 0.59
CA LYS A 6 -6.02 16.37 -0.22
C LYS A 6 -4.99 15.63 -1.08
N GLN A 7 -5.38 14.47 -1.57
CA GLN A 7 -4.65 13.71 -2.58
C GLN A 7 -5.55 13.36 -3.76
N ARG A 8 -4.94 13.15 -4.92
CA ARG A 8 -5.59 12.57 -6.10
C ARG A 8 -5.63 11.05 -5.98
N MET A 9 -6.74 10.43 -6.41
CA MET A 9 -6.81 8.99 -6.62
C MET A 9 -6.97 8.68 -8.12
N PHE A 10 -8.14 8.97 -8.69
CA PHE A 10 -8.46 8.74 -10.11
C PHE A 10 -8.90 10.01 -10.85
N ALA A 11 -8.74 11.18 -10.21
CA ALA A 11 -9.13 12.47 -10.76
C ALA A 11 -7.89 13.33 -11.08
N ALA A 12 -8.07 14.29 -11.99
CA ALA A 12 -7.04 15.27 -12.31
C ALA A 12 -6.72 16.17 -11.12
N ASP A 13 -7.76 16.57 -10.36
CA ASP A 13 -7.63 17.45 -9.21
C ASP A 13 -7.69 16.68 -7.87
N PRO A 14 -7.00 17.16 -6.81
CA PRO A 14 -7.07 16.56 -5.48
C PRO A 14 -8.49 16.58 -4.93
N ASN A 15 -9.07 15.40 -4.74
CA ASN A 15 -10.47 15.26 -4.30
C ASN A 15 -10.65 14.44 -3.02
N MET A 16 -9.58 13.81 -2.51
CA MET A 16 -9.64 12.93 -1.36
C MET A 16 -8.96 13.59 -0.15
N PRO A 17 -9.72 14.04 0.87
CA PRO A 17 -9.13 14.65 2.06
C PRO A 17 -8.31 13.65 2.85
N ILE A 18 -7.21 14.13 3.46
CA ILE A 18 -6.39 13.32 4.36
C ILE A 18 -6.63 13.56 5.84
N GLY A 19 -7.58 14.45 6.14
CA GLY A 19 -7.90 14.89 7.48
C GLY A 19 -6.85 15.83 8.02
N LEU A 20 -6.75 15.88 9.34
CA LEU A 20 -5.72 16.63 10.03
C LEU A 20 -4.36 16.06 9.68
N ALA A 21 -3.48 16.89 9.15
CA ALA A 21 -2.18 16.49 8.62
C ALA A 21 -1.06 17.42 9.11
N VAL A 22 0.13 16.84 9.27
CA VAL A 22 1.32 17.55 9.70
C VAL A 22 2.56 16.91 9.10
N GLY A 23 3.47 17.74 8.59
CA GLY A 23 4.83 17.34 8.28
C GLY A 23 5.69 17.41 9.55
N LEU A 24 6.40 16.33 9.85
CA LEU A 24 7.33 16.21 10.96
C LEU A 24 8.72 15.93 10.41
N ARG A 25 9.76 16.29 11.16
CA ARG A 25 11.14 15.89 10.88
C ARG A 25 11.76 15.29 12.13
N ALA A 26 12.30 14.09 12.00
CA ALA A 26 12.96 13.36 13.08
C ALA A 26 14.13 12.54 12.50
N ASP A 27 15.31 12.62 13.13
CA ASP A 27 16.50 11.85 12.75
C ASP A 27 16.85 11.91 11.24
N GLY A 28 16.67 13.09 10.63
CA GLY A 28 16.93 13.32 9.21
C GLY A 28 15.82 12.84 8.26
N ILE A 29 14.77 12.20 8.78
CA ILE A 29 13.62 11.70 8.03
C ILE A 29 12.48 12.72 8.08
N ASP A 30 11.89 13.00 6.92
CA ASP A 30 10.67 13.79 6.81
C ASP A 30 9.45 12.85 6.80
N ILE A 31 8.47 13.12 7.65
CA ILE A 31 7.34 12.23 7.92
C ILE A 31 6.04 13.01 7.75
N ALA A 32 5.17 12.56 6.84
CA ALA A 32 3.80 13.04 6.76
C ALA A 32 2.90 12.18 7.65
N VAL A 33 2.21 12.81 8.61
CA VAL A 33 1.23 12.15 9.48
C VAL A 33 -0.15 12.74 9.19
N ASN A 34 -1.17 11.89 9.13
CA ASN A 34 -2.54 12.30 8.85
C ASN A 34 -3.57 11.51 9.69
N SER A 35 -4.77 12.07 9.89
CA SER A 35 -5.79 11.47 10.77
C SER A 35 -6.74 10.49 10.08
N ILE A 36 -6.96 10.62 8.77
CA ILE A 36 -7.83 9.69 8.01
C ILE A 36 -7.00 8.47 7.58
N ARG A 37 -7.37 7.29 8.06
CA ARG A 37 -6.73 6.03 7.66
C ARG A 37 -6.99 5.72 6.19
N GLN A 38 -5.96 5.85 5.36
CA GLN A 38 -6.03 5.56 3.93
C GLN A 38 -4.65 5.23 3.35
N GLN A 39 -4.62 4.82 2.08
CA GLN A 39 -3.37 4.62 1.35
C GLN A 39 -2.83 5.97 0.85
N THR A 40 -1.54 5.99 0.56
CA THR A 40 -0.91 7.13 -0.14
C THR A 40 -1.03 6.91 -1.64
N PHE A 41 -1.60 7.90 -2.34
CA PHE A 41 -1.80 7.86 -3.78
C PHE A 41 -0.94 8.88 -4.51
N ASP A 42 -0.75 10.06 -3.92
CA ASP A 42 -0.27 11.25 -4.61
C ASP A 42 0.96 11.86 -3.92
N PRO A 43 2.07 12.14 -4.63
CA PRO A 43 3.19 12.87 -4.06
C PRO A 43 2.82 14.27 -3.55
N ASP A 44 1.78 14.91 -4.08
CA ASP A 44 1.41 16.27 -3.68
C ASP A 44 0.98 16.37 -2.22
N CYS A 45 0.46 15.29 -1.62
CA CYS A 45 0.13 15.31 -0.19
C CYS A 45 1.36 15.53 0.72
N PHE A 46 2.57 15.17 0.24
CA PHE A 46 3.83 15.50 0.93
C PHE A 46 4.25 16.94 0.67
N ARG A 47 4.12 17.41 -0.59
CA ARG A 47 4.49 18.77 -0.99
C ARG A 47 3.66 19.81 -0.24
N GLU A 48 2.36 19.56 -0.07
CA GLU A 48 1.44 20.38 0.73
C GLU A 48 1.87 20.48 2.22
N LEU A 49 2.65 19.51 2.71
CA LEU A 49 3.20 19.51 4.06
C LEU A 49 4.65 20.02 4.12
N GLY A 50 5.15 20.64 3.04
CA GLY A 50 6.51 21.19 2.94
C GLY A 50 7.59 20.15 2.65
N ILE A 51 7.22 18.91 2.33
CA ILE A 51 8.18 17.84 2.03
C ILE A 51 8.36 17.76 0.50
N ASN A 52 9.48 18.31 0.02
CA ASN A 52 9.86 18.20 -1.39
C ASN A 52 10.32 16.77 -1.71
N VAL A 53 9.42 15.94 -2.24
CA VAL A 53 9.68 14.53 -2.61
C VAL A 53 10.69 14.39 -3.74
N ASP A 54 10.77 15.35 -4.66
CA ASP A 54 11.69 15.30 -5.82
C ASP A 54 13.15 15.44 -5.39
N SER A 55 13.39 15.99 -4.19
CA SER A 55 14.71 16.12 -3.59
C SER A 55 15.16 14.88 -2.80
N LYS A 56 14.30 13.86 -2.63
CA LYS A 56 14.58 12.71 -1.76
C LYS A 56 15.23 11.58 -2.53
N ALA A 57 16.27 10.98 -1.93
CA ALA A 57 16.88 9.76 -2.45
C ALA A 57 15.95 8.54 -2.32
N LEU A 58 15.03 8.55 -1.36
CA LEU A 58 14.06 7.50 -1.11
C LEU A 58 12.75 8.10 -0.58
N VAL A 59 11.63 7.62 -1.10
CA VAL A 59 10.28 7.93 -0.59
C VAL A 59 9.60 6.61 -0.25
N VAL A 60 9.05 6.52 0.96
CA VAL A 60 8.33 5.34 1.44
C VAL A 60 6.85 5.68 1.56
N VAL A 61 6.00 4.87 0.93
CA VAL A 61 4.54 5.04 0.95
C VAL A 61 3.85 3.76 1.39
N LYS A 62 2.75 3.91 2.15
CA LYS A 62 1.91 2.77 2.55
C LYS A 62 0.85 2.52 1.48
N SER A 63 1.24 1.80 0.43
CA SER A 63 0.36 1.50 -0.72
C SER A 63 0.83 0.22 -1.42
N SER A 64 -0.11 -0.57 -1.94
CA SER A 64 0.21 -1.83 -2.63
C SER A 64 0.30 -1.66 -4.15
N GLN A 65 -0.45 -0.73 -4.75
CA GLN A 65 -0.48 -0.57 -6.21
C GLN A 65 -0.77 0.85 -6.68
N HIS A 66 -1.82 1.49 -6.14
CA HIS A 66 -2.31 2.74 -6.69
C HIS A 66 -1.30 3.91 -6.63
N PHE A 67 -0.31 3.85 -5.73
CA PHE A 67 0.77 4.86 -5.71
C PHE A 67 1.52 4.96 -7.04
N ARG A 68 1.65 3.86 -7.77
CA ARG A 68 2.42 3.82 -9.02
C ARG A 68 1.97 4.84 -10.05
N ALA A 69 0.66 5.10 -10.10
CA ALA A 69 0.08 6.05 -11.06
C ALA A 69 0.72 7.45 -10.98
N LEU A 70 1.08 7.92 -9.78
CA LEU A 70 1.61 9.27 -9.57
C LEU A 70 3.06 9.29 -9.06
N PHE A 71 3.58 8.18 -8.54
CA PHE A 71 4.97 8.08 -8.09
C PHE A 71 5.92 7.54 -9.16
N ASP A 72 5.49 6.63 -10.05
CA ASP A 72 6.37 6.09 -11.10
C ASP A 72 6.93 7.21 -12.03
N PRO A 73 6.19 8.28 -12.38
CA PRO A 73 6.73 9.37 -13.20
C PRO A 73 7.88 10.16 -12.55
N ILE A 74 7.97 10.18 -11.23
CA ILE A 74 8.99 10.93 -10.48
C ILE A 74 10.05 10.03 -9.83
N ALA A 75 9.90 8.70 -9.93
CA ALA A 75 10.79 7.72 -9.33
C ALA A 75 11.54 6.92 -10.40
N ARG A 76 12.85 6.71 -10.21
CA ARG A 76 13.64 5.84 -11.10
C ARG A 76 13.21 4.38 -11.03
N THR A 77 12.77 3.92 -9.85
CA THR A 77 12.45 2.51 -9.61
C THR A 77 11.47 2.42 -8.44
N ALA A 78 10.44 1.58 -8.58
CA ALA A 78 9.55 1.20 -7.49
C ALA A 78 10.01 -0.13 -6.89
N LEU A 79 10.19 -0.15 -5.56
CA LEU A 79 10.58 -1.35 -4.81
C LEU A 79 9.46 -1.74 -3.86
N TYR A 80 9.07 -3.01 -3.89
CA TYR A 80 8.14 -3.58 -2.90
C TYR A 80 8.91 -4.03 -1.66
N CYS A 81 8.40 -3.65 -0.50
CA CYS A 81 8.94 -4.04 0.79
C CYS A 81 7.89 -4.84 1.57
N ASP A 82 8.19 -6.10 1.90
CA ASP A 82 7.39 -6.91 2.82
C ASP A 82 7.68 -6.49 4.27
N ALA A 83 7.14 -5.33 4.66
CA ALA A 83 7.27 -4.83 6.02
C ALA A 83 6.34 -5.61 6.98
N PRO A 84 6.74 -5.82 8.25
CA PRO A 84 5.89 -6.46 9.24
C PRO A 84 4.51 -5.81 9.36
N GLY A 85 3.46 -6.62 9.49
CA GLY A 85 2.09 -6.15 9.73
C GLY A 85 1.03 -6.95 8.97
N SER A 86 -0.20 -6.43 8.99
CA SER A 86 -1.40 -7.12 8.48
C SER A 86 -1.52 -7.18 6.95
N LEU A 87 -0.58 -6.60 6.20
CA LEU A 87 -0.60 -6.56 4.73
C LEU A 87 0.50 -7.43 4.11
N CYS A 88 1.00 -8.43 4.84
CA CYS A 88 1.95 -9.40 4.30
C CYS A 88 1.27 -10.23 3.20
N MET A 89 1.98 -10.47 2.10
CA MET A 89 1.52 -11.32 0.99
C MET A 89 1.57 -12.81 1.34
N ASP A 90 2.32 -13.19 2.38
CA ASP A 90 2.34 -14.55 2.91
C ASP A 90 1.23 -14.71 3.95
N PHE A 91 0.04 -15.08 3.47
CA PHE A 91 -1.12 -15.33 4.32
C PHE A 91 -0.88 -16.43 5.37
N ALA A 92 0.07 -17.34 5.16
CA ALA A 92 0.40 -18.38 6.13
C ALA A 92 1.07 -17.82 7.39
N LYS A 93 1.60 -16.58 7.35
CA LYS A 93 2.14 -15.88 8.52
C LYS A 93 1.08 -15.16 9.36
N LEU A 94 -0.14 -15.01 8.85
CA LEU A 94 -1.20 -14.30 9.55
C LEU A 94 -1.92 -15.24 10.54
N PRO A 95 -2.23 -14.80 11.77
CA PRO A 95 -2.77 -15.66 12.83
C PRO A 95 -4.28 -15.88 12.66
N TYR A 96 -4.71 -16.31 11.47
CA TYR A 96 -6.11 -16.59 11.22
C TYR A 96 -6.56 -17.83 11.98
N SER A 97 -7.68 -17.70 12.70
CA SER A 97 -8.36 -18.81 13.36
C SER A 97 -9.86 -18.71 13.09
N GLY A 98 -10.54 -19.85 12.90
CA GLY A 98 -11.99 -19.87 12.70
C GLY A 98 -12.46 -19.27 11.38
N ILE A 99 -11.63 -19.35 10.31
CA ILE A 99 -12.06 -18.95 8.96
C ILE A 99 -13.28 -19.78 8.56
N ARG A 100 -14.45 -19.12 8.49
CA ARG A 100 -15.65 -19.71 7.91
C ARG A 100 -15.65 -19.40 6.43
N LEU A 101 -15.28 -20.38 5.61
CA LEU A 101 -15.50 -20.32 4.18
C LEU A 101 -17.01 -20.44 3.96
N THR A 102 -17.69 -19.31 3.77
CA THR A 102 -19.10 -19.31 3.35
C THR A 102 -19.19 -19.97 1.98
N ARG A 103 -20.13 -20.92 1.85
CA ARG A 103 -20.40 -21.64 0.62
C ARG A 103 -20.85 -20.64 -0.45
N SER A 104 -19.96 -20.22 -1.34
CA SER A 104 -20.38 -19.60 -2.60
C SER A 104 -20.76 -20.72 -3.57
N ASN A 105 -21.88 -20.56 -4.27
CA ASN A 105 -22.41 -21.55 -5.23
C ASN A 105 -21.48 -21.82 -6.44
N ALA A 106 -20.26 -21.29 -6.46
CA ALA A 106 -19.29 -21.46 -7.55
C ALA A 106 -17.82 -21.62 -7.07
N GLY A 107 -17.59 -21.90 -5.79
CA GLY A 107 -16.24 -21.91 -5.20
C GLY A 107 -15.56 -23.28 -5.13
N TYR A 108 -14.29 -23.32 -5.55
CA TYR A 108 -13.36 -24.41 -5.29
C TYR A 108 -13.32 -24.75 -3.81
N HIS A 109 -13.67 -25.98 -3.46
CA HIS A 109 -13.58 -26.53 -2.11
C HIS A 109 -12.65 -27.75 -2.12
N SER A 110 -11.95 -27.95 -1.01
CA SER A 110 -11.25 -29.19 -0.72
C SER A 110 -11.45 -29.49 0.75
N ASP A 111 -11.87 -30.71 1.07
CA ASP A 111 -11.91 -31.22 2.44
C ASP A 111 -10.51 -31.59 2.95
N GLN A 112 -9.48 -31.42 2.10
CA GLN A 112 -8.10 -31.62 2.49
C GLN A 112 -7.63 -30.43 3.33
N PRO A 113 -6.92 -30.67 4.45
CA PRO A 113 -6.30 -29.60 5.21
C PRO A 113 -5.37 -28.79 4.31
N VAL A 114 -5.33 -27.46 4.49
CA VAL A 114 -4.38 -26.60 3.77
C VAL A 114 -2.97 -27.09 4.10
N ARG A 115 -2.32 -27.72 3.12
CA ARG A 115 -0.93 -28.16 3.23
C ARG A 115 -0.04 -27.13 2.57
N ARG A 116 1.05 -26.76 3.24
CA ARG A 116 2.12 -25.97 2.64
C ARG A 116 2.73 -26.78 1.50
N VAL A 117 2.54 -26.34 0.26
CA VAL A 117 3.17 -26.99 -0.90
C VAL A 117 4.65 -26.65 -0.88
N THR A 118 5.47 -27.66 -0.58
CA THR A 118 6.93 -27.58 -0.65
C THR A 118 7.35 -28.25 -1.96
N GLY A 119 7.26 -27.51 -3.05
CA GLY A 119 7.59 -27.96 -4.40
C GLY A 119 7.45 -26.83 -5.40
N ALA A 120 8.23 -26.86 -6.49
CA ALA A 120 8.14 -25.86 -7.54
C ALA A 120 6.74 -25.88 -8.17
N ILE A 121 6.07 -24.73 -8.22
CA ILE A 121 4.79 -24.57 -8.89
C ILE A 121 5.09 -24.62 -10.39
N ALA A 122 4.74 -25.72 -11.07
CA ALA A 122 4.98 -25.85 -12.50
C ALA A 122 4.27 -24.69 -13.23
N SER A 123 5.05 -23.91 -13.99
CA SER A 123 4.53 -22.84 -14.84
C SER A 123 3.66 -23.46 -15.93
N ARG A 124 2.38 -23.10 -15.99
CA ARG A 124 1.57 -23.37 -17.18
C ARG A 124 2.07 -22.48 -18.32
N SER A 125 2.59 -23.10 -19.37
CA SER A 125 2.72 -22.46 -20.68
C SER A 125 1.33 -22.05 -21.17
N LYS A 126 1.20 -20.78 -21.60
CA LYS A 126 0.02 -20.31 -22.32
C LYS A 126 0.12 -20.82 -23.76
N GLU A 127 -0.91 -21.55 -24.21
CA GLU A 127 -1.30 -21.57 -25.63
C GLU A 127 -2.13 -20.32 -25.94
#